data_AF-N4WC43-F1
#
_entry.id   AF-N4WC43-F1
#
_cell.length_a   1.000
_cell.length_b   1.000
_cell.length_c   1.000
_cell.angle_alpha   90.00
_cell.angle_beta   90.00
_cell.angle_gamma   90.00
#
_symmetry.space_group_name_H-M   'P 1'
#
loop_
_entity.id
_entity.type
_entity.pdbx_description
1 polymer ?
#
loop_
_entity_poly.entity_id
_entity_poly.type
_entity_poly.pdbx_seq_one_letter_code
_entity_poly.pdbx_strand_id
1 'polypeptide(L)'
;MAKNVPEIEEYKYGFHDRDVSIFRTEKGLTKNVVEEISRMKEEPQWMLDFRLKALEQFYKKPMPQWGEIYQNSILMKSRIM
;
A
#
# COMPACT_ATOMS: atom_id res chain seq x y z
N MET A 1 -29.28 21.69 17.43
CA MET A 1 -29.08 20.45 18.21
C MET A 1 -28.44 19.41 17.31
N ALA A 2 -27.23 18.96 17.64
CA ALA A 2 -26.52 17.96 16.85
C ALA A 2 -27.29 16.64 16.84
N LYS A 3 -27.57 16.09 15.65
CA LYS A 3 -28.11 14.73 15.53
C LYS A 3 -27.01 13.77 15.98
N ASN A 4 -27.26 13.08 17.09
CA ASN A 4 -26.42 12.00 17.59
C ASN A 4 -26.27 10.94 16.48
N VAL A 5 -25.02 10.67 16.11
CA VAL A 5 -24.67 9.55 15.24
C VAL A 5 -25.10 8.28 15.98
N PRO A 6 -25.83 7.35 15.35
CA PRO A 6 -26.14 6.09 16.00
C PRO A 6 -24.83 5.40 16.35
N GLU A 7 -24.64 5.05 17.63
CA GLU A 7 -23.61 4.10 18.02
C GLU A 7 -23.81 2.88 17.14
N ILE A 8 -22.83 2.65 16.28
CA ILE A 8 -22.78 1.47 15.43
C ILE A 8 -22.66 0.34 16.45
N GLU A 9 -23.75 -0.43 16.65
CA GLU A 9 -23.75 -1.60 17.51
C GLU A 9 -22.46 -2.38 17.23
N GLU A 10 -21.66 -2.66 18.27
CA GLU A 10 -20.41 -3.39 18.13
C GLU A 10 -20.69 -4.64 17.31
N TYR A 11 -20.13 -4.68 16.10
CA TYR A 11 -20.47 -5.68 15.10
C TYR A 11 -20.16 -7.07 15.69
N LYS A 12 -21.23 -7.81 16.01
CA LYS A 12 -21.22 -9.04 16.82
C LYS A 12 -20.29 -10.14 16.29
N TYR A 13 -19.92 -10.07 15.02
CA TYR A 13 -19.02 -11.01 14.33
C TYR A 13 -17.81 -10.30 13.71
N GLY A 14 -17.32 -9.22 14.32
CA GLY A 14 -16.16 -8.46 13.85
C GLY A 14 -14.90 -9.29 13.77
N PHE A 15 -14.60 -9.76 12.55
CA PHE A 15 -13.28 -10.25 12.19
C PHE A 15 -12.28 -9.09 12.25
N HIS A 16 -11.65 -8.93 13.41
CA HIS A 16 -10.53 -8.03 13.60
C HIS A 16 -9.28 -8.87 13.82
N ASP A 17 -8.58 -9.17 12.73
CA ASP A 17 -7.24 -9.72 12.85
C ASP A 17 -6.33 -8.62 13.41
N ARG A 18 -5.67 -8.94 14.53
CA ARG A 18 -4.66 -8.04 15.08
C ARG A 18 -3.50 -7.96 14.10
N ASP A 19 -3.01 -6.76 13.85
CA ASP A 19 -1.79 -6.58 13.08
C ASP A 19 -0.60 -7.10 13.89
N VAL A 20 -0.10 -8.27 13.51
CA VAL A 20 1.06 -8.95 14.11
C VAL A 20 2.31 -8.82 13.23
N SER A 21 2.46 -7.71 12.50
CA SER A 21 3.62 -7.47 11.66
C SER A 21 4.93 -7.53 12.46
N ILE A 22 5.79 -8.50 12.15
CA ILE A 22 7.16 -8.61 12.71
C ILE A 22 8.09 -7.48 12.27
N PHE A 23 7.77 -6.82 11.16
CA PHE A 23 8.58 -5.78 10.57
C PHE A 23 7.69 -4.80 9.80
N ARG A 24 7.92 -3.50 10.01
CA ARG A 24 7.20 -2.41 9.37
C ARG A 24 8.18 -1.48 8.68
N THR A 25 8.02 -1.35 7.37
CA THR A 25 8.77 -0.37 6.58
C THR A 25 8.08 0.98 6.59
N GLU A 26 8.78 2.00 6.07
CA GLU A 26 8.18 3.29 5.78
C GLU A 26 7.00 3.19 4.81
N LYS A 27 6.15 4.22 4.80
CA LYS A 27 5.01 4.31 3.88
C LYS A 27 5.49 4.60 2.47
N GLY A 28 4.90 3.90 1.50
CA GLY A 28 5.16 4.08 0.09
C GLY A 28 6.11 3.04 -0.48
N LEU A 29 6.00 2.80 -1.78
CA LEU A 29 6.91 1.92 -2.49
C LEU A 29 8.11 2.75 -2.92
N THR A 30 9.30 2.43 -2.43
CA THR A 30 10.55 3.12 -2.81
C THR A 30 11.68 2.10 -2.92
N LYS A 31 12.78 2.48 -3.55
CA LYS A 31 13.99 1.65 -3.63
C LYS A 31 14.49 1.24 -2.24
N ASN A 32 14.54 2.18 -1.31
CA ASN A 32 15.03 1.96 0.06
C ASN A 32 14.18 0.91 0.79
N VAL A 33 12.85 0.98 0.65
CA VAL A 33 11.92 0.00 1.24
C VAL A 33 12.17 -1.41 0.67
N VAL A 34 12.40 -1.52 -0.64
CA VAL A 34 12.71 -2.82 -1.27
C VAL A 34 14.03 -3.39 -0.77
N GLU A 35 15.07 -2.56 -0.64
CA GLU A 35 16.37 -2.99 -0.09
C GLU A 35 16.26 -3.40 1.39
N GLU A 36 15.48 -2.66 2.17
CA GLU A 36 15.26 -2.95 3.59
C GLU A 36 14.54 -4.28 3.79
N ILE A 37 13.49 -4.55 3.00
CA ILE A 37 12.77 -5.83 2.99
C ILE A 37 13.72 -6.97 2.61
N SER A 38 14.57 -6.76 1.60
CA SER A 38 15.48 -7.79 1.11
C SER A 38 16.55 -8.14 2.14
N ARG A 39 17.11 -7.13 2.84
CA ARG A 39 18.03 -7.32 3.97
C ARG A 39 17.37 -8.06 5.13
N MET A 40 16.16 -7.65 5.53
CA MET A 40 15.41 -8.28 6.62
C MET A 40 15.08 -9.74 6.35
N LYS A 41 14.97 -10.13 5.07
CA LYS A 41 14.69 -11.51 4.64
C LYS A 41 15.94 -12.31 4.28
N GLU A 42 17.13 -11.73 4.45
CA GLU A 42 18.41 -12.35 4.10
C GLU A 42 18.43 -12.90 2.68
N GLU A 43 17.85 -12.15 1.73
CA GLU A 43 17.74 -12.60 0.35
C GLU A 43 19.10 -12.53 -0.37
N PRO A 44 19.37 -13.46 -1.30
CA PRO A 44 20.56 -13.40 -2.13
C PRO A 44 20.50 -12.22 -3.11
N GLN A 45 21.66 -11.72 -3.55
CA GLN A 45 21.76 -10.51 -4.39
C GLN A 45 20.88 -10.53 -5.65
N TRP A 46 20.77 -11.70 -6.30
CA TRP A 46 19.96 -11.84 -7.51
C TRP A 46 18.46 -11.58 -7.27
N MET A 47 17.96 -11.86 -6.06
CA MET A 47 16.57 -11.55 -5.68
C MET A 47 16.37 -10.06 -5.48
N LEU A 48 17.32 -9.38 -4.84
CA LEU A 48 17.29 -7.93 -4.72
C LEU A 48 17.26 -7.26 -6.11
N ASP A 49 18.15 -7.68 -7.00
CA ASP A 49 18.23 -7.15 -8.37
C ASP A 49 16.93 -7.38 -9.15
N PHE A 50 16.33 -8.58 -8.98
CA PHE A 50 15.03 -8.90 -9.56
C PHE A 50 13.91 -7.98 -9.04
N ARG A 51 13.84 -7.76 -7.72
CA ARG A 51 12.86 -6.86 -7.10
C ARG A 51 13.03 -5.42 -7.57
N LEU A 52 14.26 -4.93 -7.67
CA LEU A 52 14.57 -3.59 -8.14
C LEU A 52 14.18 -3.40 -9.62
N LYS A 53 14.44 -4.41 -10.45
CA LYS A 53 13.99 -4.41 -11.84
C LYS A 53 12.47 -4.42 -11.94
N ALA A 54 11.77 -5.21 -11.12
CA ALA A 54 10.31 -5.22 -11.09
C ALA A 54 9.74 -3.86 -10.66
N LEU A 55 10.34 -3.20 -9.68
CA LEU A 55 9.97 -1.85 -9.24
C LEU A 55 10.10 -0.83 -10.37
N GLU A 56 11.22 -0.88 -11.10
CA GLU A 56 11.44 -0.02 -12.26
C GLU A 56 10.36 -0.25 -13.34
N GLN A 57 10.04 -1.52 -13.63
CA GLN A 57 9.00 -1.87 -14.60
C GLN A 57 7.60 -1.43 -14.14
N PHE A 58 7.32 -1.50 -12.84
CA PHE A 58 6.06 -1.03 -12.26
C PHE A 58 5.85 0.45 -12.53
N TYR A 59 6.85 1.30 -12.27
CA TYR A 59 6.75 2.74 -12.54
C TYR A 59 6.71 3.10 -14.02
N LYS A 60 7.27 2.26 -14.90
CA LYS A 60 7.20 2.46 -16.35
C LYS A 60 5.83 2.11 -16.93
N LYS A 61 5.04 1.28 -16.25
CA LYS A 61 3.74 0.83 -16.75
C LYS A 61 2.65 1.83 -16.37
N PRO A 62 1.77 2.23 -17.30
CA PRO A 62 0.60 3.00 -16.94
C PRO A 62 -0.34 2.15 -16.08
N MET A 63 -1.11 2.82 -15.21
CA MET A 63 -2.17 2.16 -14.45
C MET A 63 -3.17 1.53 -15.44
N PRO A 64 -3.46 0.21 -15.33
CA PRO A 64 -4.44 -0.41 -16.20
C PRO A 64 -5.80 0.29 -16.08
N GLN A 65 -6.58 0.27 -17.17
CA GLN A 65 -7.91 0.88 -17.23
C GLN A 65 -9.05 -0.14 -17.13
N TRP A 66 -8.72 -1.42 -16.97
CA TRP A 66 -9.69 -2.51 -16.87
C TRP A 66 -9.96 -2.85 -15.40
N GLY A 67 -11.22 -3.19 -15.10
CA GLY A 67 -11.77 -3.24 -13.74
C GLY A 67 -12.34 -1.87 -13.32
N GLU A 68 -13.39 -1.85 -12.49
CA GLU A 68 -13.91 -0.61 -11.87
C GLU A 68 -12.91 -0.05 -10.83
N ILE A 69 -11.74 0.34 -11.30
CA ILE A 69 -10.85 1.24 -10.59
C ILE A 69 -11.40 2.62 -10.88
N TYR A 70 -12.43 3.00 -10.10
CA TYR A 70 -13.08 4.30 -10.21
C TYR A 70 -12.01 5.40 -10.19
N GLN A 71 -11.76 5.93 -11.38
CA GLN A 71 -11.28 7.27 -11.62
C GLN A 71 -12.37 8.24 -11.14
N ASN A 72 -12.55 8.38 -9.82
CA ASN A 72 -13.06 9.64 -9.27
C ASN A 72 -11.89 10.61 -9.27
N SER A 73 -11.60 11.10 -10.48
CA SER A 73 -10.58 12.07 -10.86
C SER A 73 -10.85 13.48 -10.29
N ILE A 74 -11.27 13.58 -9.03
CA ILE A 74 -11.54 14.87 -8.37
C ILE A 74 -10.44 15.26 -7.37
N LEU A 75 -9.57 14.35 -6.90
CA LEU A 75 -8.61 14.70 -5.83
C LEU A 75 -7.11 14.43 -6.07
N MET A 76 -6.72 13.82 -7.20
CA MET A 76 -5.28 13.55 -7.46
C MET A 76 -4.53 14.65 -8.24
N LYS A 77 -5.19 15.76 -8.60
CA LYS A 77 -4.53 16.91 -9.27
C LYS A 77 -4.19 18.11 -8.35
N SER A 78 -4.50 18.07 -7.05
CA SER A 78 -4.30 19.23 -6.16
C SER A 78 -3.20 19.09 -5.11
N ARG A 79 -2.18 18.25 -5.32
CA ARG A 79 -1.02 18.23 -4.40
C ARG A 79 0.31 18.00 -5.09
N ILE A 80 0.52 18.72 -6.20
CA ILE A 80 1.84 19.11 -6.69
C ILE A 80 1.72 20.59 -7.10
N MET A 81 1.63 21.44 -6.07
CA MET A 81 2.11 22.82 -5.98
C MET A 81 2.03 23.23 -4.51
#